data_AF-A0A524A2S2-F1
#
_entry.id   AF-A0A524A2S2-F1
#
_cell.length_a   1.000
_cell.length_b   1.000
_cell.length_c   1.000
_cell.angle_alpha   90.00
_cell.angle_beta   90.00
_cell.angle_gamma   90.00
#
_symmetry.space_group_name_H-M   'P 1'
#
loop_
_entity.id
_entity.type
_entity.pdbx_description
1 polymer ?
#
loop_
_entity_poly.entity_id
_entity_poly.type
_entity_poly.pdbx_seq_one_letter_code
_entity_poly.pdbx_strand_id
1 'polypeptide(L)'
;MVECQERKLATLEGRIIKEGRARGTALVSPEPIGFLGGVDPETGLVVEKGHPLEGQSVAGRVLVFPMGKGSTVGSYTLYRLAKKGLAPAAIINAQSEPIVAVGAIISDIPMVDQIDIGQIATGDQVSIEGGMIEITCTATVVGELVFLKLGGSVITDKNREATAREDVIRRAGQEISRALKAQPELNLVLGHGSGSFGHFVADRYGLREGIQEGPQSEDNWRGYAETAAAAARLNRLVTDIFLAEGLPILILQPSASALCRSGELISMETRPAAEALSHNLIPLVYGDVAFDEIWGCTIISTEQIFACLARKLRPSRIILASIVEGVYDSDPLRNPQARLFREIEPGNIAQVERTLSGSHGV
;
A
#
# COMPACT_ATOMS: atom_id res chain seq x y z
N MET A 1 25.48 -13.53 8.57
CA MET A 1 24.44 -13.24 9.57
C MET A 1 24.28 -11.72 9.56
N VAL A 2 23.21 -11.22 8.94
CA VAL A 2 22.92 -9.77 8.95
C VAL A 2 22.37 -9.48 10.33
N GLU A 3 23.07 -8.66 11.12
CA GLU A 3 22.54 -8.14 12.38
C GLU A 3 21.30 -7.29 12.07
N CYS A 4 20.15 -7.73 12.58
CA CYS A 4 18.89 -7.01 12.46
C CYS A 4 18.97 -5.78 13.38
N GLN A 5 19.38 -4.63 12.83
CA GLN A 5 19.37 -3.38 13.57
C GLN A 5 17.95 -2.80 13.57
N GLU A 6 17.35 -2.68 14.75
CA GLU A 6 16.03 -2.08 14.94
C GLU A 6 16.08 -0.58 14.61
N ARG A 7 15.41 -0.15 13.53
CA ARG A 7 15.27 1.26 13.21
C ARG A 7 14.01 1.82 13.89
N LYS A 8 14.18 2.84 14.73
CA LYS A 8 13.07 3.61 15.31
C LYS A 8 12.34 4.36 14.20
N LEU A 9 11.07 4.00 13.96
CA LEU A 9 10.24 4.54 12.90
C LEU A 9 9.46 5.77 13.36
N ALA A 10 8.85 5.69 14.53
CA ALA A 10 8.02 6.75 15.07
C ALA A 10 7.89 6.62 16.58
N THR A 11 7.57 7.74 17.22
CA THR A 11 7.11 7.80 18.60
C THR A 11 5.77 8.50 18.60
N LEU A 12 4.76 7.83 19.16
CA LEU A 12 3.41 8.37 19.31
C LEU A 12 3.12 8.53 20.79
N GLU A 13 2.34 9.54 21.14
CA GLU A 13 1.83 9.75 22.48
C GLU A 13 0.30 9.67 22.42
N GLY A 14 -0.28 8.84 23.29
CA GLY A 14 -1.72 8.67 23.38
C GLY A 14 -2.20 8.74 24.81
N ARG A 15 -3.53 8.76 24.95
CA ARG A 15 -4.16 8.82 26.26
C ARG A 15 -4.12 7.44 26.91
N ILE A 16 -3.64 7.41 28.15
CA ILE A 16 -3.55 6.18 28.94
C ILE A 16 -4.95 5.76 29.39
N ILE A 17 -5.36 4.54 29.03
CA ILE A 17 -6.54 3.88 29.58
C ILE A 17 -6.13 2.96 30.72
N LYS A 18 -5.09 2.16 30.49
CA LYS A 18 -4.47 1.30 31.49
C LYS A 18 -2.96 1.41 31.37
N GLU A 19 -2.35 2.00 32.40
CA GLU A 19 -0.90 2.17 32.46
C GLU A 19 -0.18 0.82 32.56
N GLY A 20 0.97 0.72 31.90
CA GLY A 20 1.86 -0.42 31.99
C GLY A 20 2.98 -0.38 30.96
N ARG A 21 3.75 -1.46 30.89
CA ARG A 21 4.81 -1.66 29.90
C ARG A 21 4.57 -2.97 29.15
N ALA A 22 4.67 -2.91 27.84
CA ALA A 22 4.53 -4.09 26.99
C ALA A 22 5.35 -3.94 25.72
N ARG A 23 5.84 -5.05 25.19
CA ARG A 23 6.48 -5.11 23.88
C ARG A 23 5.96 -6.30 23.12
N GLY A 24 5.71 -6.12 21.83
CA GLY A 24 5.34 -7.23 20.96
C GLY A 24 5.15 -6.77 19.53
N THR A 25 4.98 -7.76 18.65
CA THR A 25 4.72 -7.49 17.25
C THR A 25 3.27 -7.02 17.07
N ALA A 26 3.07 -5.93 16.34
CA ALA A 26 1.76 -5.37 16.03
C ALA A 26 0.90 -6.35 15.23
N LEU A 27 -0.36 -6.47 15.60
CA LEU A 27 -1.43 -7.11 14.86
C LEU A 27 -2.51 -6.06 14.63
N VAL A 28 -2.56 -5.51 13.41
CA VAL A 28 -3.38 -4.35 13.08
C VAL A 28 -4.63 -4.79 12.30
N SER A 29 -5.80 -4.42 12.80
CA SER A 29 -7.07 -4.51 12.09
C SER A 29 -7.48 -3.13 11.58
N PRO A 30 -7.90 -2.97 10.32
CA PRO A 30 -8.57 -1.75 9.85
C PRO A 30 -10.03 -1.70 10.32
N GLU A 31 -10.59 -2.81 10.80
CA GLU A 31 -11.99 -2.91 11.26
C GLU A 31 -12.09 -3.01 12.79
N PRO A 32 -13.21 -2.56 13.39
CA PRO A 32 -13.47 -2.74 14.81
C PRO A 32 -13.48 -4.21 15.24
N ILE A 33 -12.90 -4.51 16.41
CA ILE A 33 -12.83 -5.87 16.95
C ILE A 33 -13.88 -6.08 18.03
N GLY A 34 -14.62 -7.19 17.91
CA GLY A 34 -15.54 -7.64 18.94
C GLY A 34 -15.00 -8.85 19.68
N PHE A 35 -14.74 -8.70 20.98
CA PHE A 35 -14.23 -9.81 21.79
C PHE A 35 -15.31 -10.86 22.08
N LEU A 36 -16.58 -10.45 22.21
CA LEU A 36 -17.67 -11.40 22.36
C LEU A 36 -18.00 -12.04 21.01
N GLY A 37 -17.70 -13.33 20.87
CA GLY A 37 -18.02 -14.11 19.66
C GLY A 37 -17.06 -13.87 18.48
N GLY A 38 -16.25 -12.81 18.50
CA GLY A 38 -15.24 -12.56 17.47
C GLY A 38 -13.83 -13.04 17.83
N VAL A 39 -13.53 -13.26 19.12
CA VAL A 39 -12.27 -13.88 19.58
C VAL A 39 -12.61 -15.08 20.45
N ASP A 40 -12.01 -16.23 20.13
CA ASP A 40 -12.18 -17.45 20.89
C ASP A 40 -11.37 -17.37 22.21
N PRO A 41 -12.02 -17.37 23.38
CA PRO A 41 -11.33 -17.30 24.67
C PRO A 41 -10.46 -18.52 25.01
N GLU A 42 -10.63 -19.64 24.30
CA GLU A 42 -9.89 -20.88 24.54
C GLU A 42 -8.59 -20.94 23.73
N THR A 43 -8.54 -20.26 22.59
CA THR A 43 -7.40 -20.32 21.65
C THR A 43 -6.73 -18.97 21.40
N GLY A 44 -7.42 -17.86 21.70
CA GLY A 44 -6.98 -16.50 21.35
C GLY A 44 -7.07 -16.18 19.86
N LEU A 45 -7.71 -17.04 19.06
CA LEU A 45 -7.90 -16.81 17.63
C LEU A 45 -9.08 -15.87 17.38
N VAL A 46 -8.93 -14.99 16.39
CA VAL A 46 -10.07 -14.25 15.83
C VAL A 46 -10.88 -15.21 14.96
N VAL A 47 -12.14 -15.42 15.31
CA VAL A 47 -13.06 -16.40 14.69
C VAL A 47 -14.24 -15.75 13.98
N GLU A 48 -14.32 -14.42 13.98
CA GLU A 48 -15.33 -13.69 13.24
C GLU A 48 -15.12 -13.90 11.74
N LYS A 49 -16.11 -14.53 11.09
CA LYS A 49 -16.06 -14.81 9.66
C LYS A 49 -16.02 -13.54 8.83
N GLY A 50 -15.08 -13.46 7.90
CA GLY A 50 -14.89 -12.32 7.01
C GLY A 50 -14.16 -11.15 7.65
N HIS A 51 -13.78 -11.24 8.92
CA HIS A 51 -12.98 -10.20 9.56
C HIS A 51 -11.53 -10.23 9.03
N PRO A 52 -10.85 -9.08 8.82
CA PRO A 52 -9.48 -9.04 8.29
C PRO A 52 -8.43 -9.83 9.07
N LEU A 53 -8.71 -10.11 10.34
CA LEU A 53 -7.85 -10.89 11.24
C LEU A 53 -8.30 -12.34 11.44
N GLU A 54 -9.33 -12.83 10.73
CA GLU A 54 -9.82 -14.22 10.86
C GLU A 54 -8.66 -15.24 10.80
N GLY A 55 -8.63 -16.15 11.78
CA GLY A 55 -7.59 -17.17 11.92
C GLY A 55 -6.27 -16.70 12.55
N GLN A 56 -6.12 -15.41 12.87
CA GLN A 56 -4.93 -14.89 13.54
C GLN A 56 -5.09 -14.90 15.07
N SER A 57 -3.99 -15.16 15.78
CA SER A 57 -3.98 -15.15 17.25
C SER A 57 -3.63 -13.78 17.82
N VAL A 58 -4.39 -13.32 18.81
CA VAL A 58 -4.10 -12.08 19.54
C VAL A 58 -3.07 -12.28 20.66
N ALA A 59 -2.80 -13.53 21.06
CA ALA A 59 -1.98 -13.85 22.22
C ALA A 59 -0.55 -13.28 22.09
N GLY A 60 -0.12 -12.48 23.08
CA GLY A 60 1.21 -11.87 23.13
C GLY A 60 1.48 -10.81 22.06
N ARG A 61 0.50 -10.44 21.24
CA ARG A 61 0.61 -9.40 20.20
C ARG A 61 0.28 -8.03 20.79
N VAL A 62 0.79 -6.97 20.16
CA VAL A 62 0.24 -5.62 20.37
C VAL A 62 -0.94 -5.49 19.42
N LEU A 63 -2.15 -5.57 19.95
CA LEU A 63 -3.38 -5.58 19.16
C LEU A 63 -3.81 -4.14 18.87
N VAL A 64 -3.87 -3.77 17.60
CA VAL A 64 -4.15 -2.41 17.14
C VAL A 64 -5.40 -2.40 16.27
N PHE A 65 -6.39 -1.56 16.59
CA PHE A 65 -7.66 -1.52 15.87
C PHE A 65 -8.41 -0.20 16.13
N PRO A 66 -9.38 0.21 15.30
CA PRO A 66 -10.00 1.53 15.44
C PRO A 66 -10.73 1.72 16.77
N MET A 67 -11.62 0.78 17.09
CA MET A 67 -12.45 0.78 18.30
C MET A 67 -12.99 -0.63 18.59
N GLY A 68 -13.48 -0.86 19.81
CA GLY A 68 -14.23 -2.07 20.13
C GLY A 68 -15.61 -2.09 19.46
N LYS A 69 -16.14 -3.29 19.20
CA LYS A 69 -17.55 -3.52 18.84
C LYS A 69 -18.19 -4.58 19.73
N GLY A 70 -19.50 -4.48 19.93
CA GLY A 70 -20.30 -5.47 20.66
C GLY A 70 -20.84 -5.00 22.01
N SER A 71 -21.27 -5.97 22.82
CA SER A 71 -21.99 -5.75 24.09
C SER A 71 -21.10 -5.98 25.32
N THR A 72 -21.59 -5.62 26.50
CA THR A 72 -20.88 -5.57 27.80
C THR A 72 -20.05 -6.80 28.15
N VAL A 73 -20.37 -7.98 27.59
CA VAL A 73 -19.68 -9.24 27.87
C VAL A 73 -18.26 -9.30 27.25
N GLY A 74 -17.94 -8.44 26.29
CA GLY A 74 -16.61 -8.41 25.66
C GLY A 74 -15.44 -8.23 26.65
N SER A 75 -15.66 -7.47 27.74
CA SER A 75 -14.67 -7.27 28.81
C SER A 75 -14.32 -8.57 29.54
N TYR A 76 -15.30 -9.47 29.75
CA TYR A 76 -15.08 -10.77 30.38
C TYR A 76 -14.32 -11.74 29.47
N THR A 77 -14.50 -11.65 28.15
CA THR A 77 -13.70 -12.44 27.21
C THR A 77 -12.23 -12.03 27.29
N LEU A 78 -11.94 -10.73 27.32
CA LEU A 78 -10.60 -10.18 27.54
C LEU A 78 -9.96 -10.68 28.84
N TYR A 79 -10.73 -10.65 29.93
CA TYR A 79 -10.30 -11.18 31.23
C TYR A 79 -10.02 -12.68 31.18
N ARG A 80 -10.86 -13.46 30.49
CA ARG A 80 -10.66 -14.90 30.34
C ARG A 80 -9.40 -15.23 29.54
N LEU A 81 -9.14 -14.48 28.46
CA LEU A 81 -7.89 -14.59 27.69
C LEU A 81 -6.68 -14.31 28.59
N ALA A 82 -6.72 -13.23 29.38
CA ALA A 82 -5.63 -12.87 30.28
C ALA A 82 -5.36 -13.96 31.34
N LYS A 83 -6.42 -14.51 31.96
CA LYS A 83 -6.29 -15.62 32.91
C LYS A 83 -5.71 -16.89 32.31
N LYS A 84 -5.80 -17.05 30.99
CA LYS A 84 -5.24 -18.20 30.25
C LYS A 84 -3.88 -17.93 29.61
N GLY A 85 -3.32 -16.73 29.78
CA GLY A 85 -2.09 -16.34 29.08
C GLY A 85 -2.26 -16.18 27.57
N LEU A 86 -3.50 -15.99 27.10
CA LEU A 86 -3.87 -15.82 25.69
C LEU A 86 -4.24 -14.37 25.35
N ALA A 87 -4.08 -13.45 26.29
CA ALA A 87 -4.34 -12.03 26.07
C ALA A 87 -3.30 -11.40 25.13
N PRO A 88 -3.67 -10.33 24.43
CA PRO A 88 -2.68 -9.46 23.81
C PRO A 88 -1.71 -8.91 24.87
N ALA A 89 -0.47 -8.67 24.45
CA ALA A 89 0.53 -8.02 25.29
C ALA A 89 0.14 -6.57 25.61
N ALA A 90 -0.56 -5.90 24.68
CA ALA A 90 -1.15 -4.58 24.86
C ALA A 90 -2.20 -4.28 23.80
N ILE A 91 -2.98 -3.22 24.03
CA ILE A 91 -4.02 -2.74 23.12
C ILE A 91 -3.76 -1.28 22.75
N ILE A 92 -3.85 -0.96 21.46
CA ILE A 92 -3.80 0.42 20.93
C ILE A 92 -5.07 0.68 20.14
N ASN A 93 -5.82 1.73 20.48
CA ASN A 93 -6.99 2.14 19.72
C ASN A 93 -6.88 3.54 19.11
N ALA A 94 -7.56 3.73 17.98
CA ALA A 94 -7.81 5.08 17.47
C ALA A 94 -8.71 5.84 18.45
N GLN A 95 -9.76 5.18 18.91
CA GLN A 95 -10.61 5.69 19.98
C GLN A 95 -11.16 4.52 20.79
N SER A 96 -10.90 4.52 22.10
CA SER A 96 -11.45 3.48 22.98
C SER A 96 -12.92 3.72 23.25
N GLU A 97 -13.64 2.62 23.43
CA GLU A 97 -14.97 2.59 24.03
C GLU A 97 -14.92 1.91 25.41
N PRO A 98 -15.94 2.07 26.28
CA PRO A 98 -15.89 1.62 27.67
C PRO A 98 -15.69 0.12 27.89
N ILE A 99 -16.17 -0.77 27.00
CA ILE A 99 -16.15 -2.22 27.19
C ILE A 99 -14.73 -2.77 27.09
N VAL A 100 -14.01 -2.44 26.02
CA VAL A 100 -12.60 -2.79 25.83
C VAL A 100 -11.74 -2.11 26.89
N ALA A 101 -12.01 -0.85 27.23
CA ALA A 101 -11.31 -0.14 28.31
C ALA A 101 -11.43 -0.87 29.65
N VAL A 102 -12.65 -1.22 30.06
CA VAL A 102 -12.90 -1.99 31.27
C VAL A 102 -12.22 -3.36 31.18
N GLY A 103 -12.33 -4.04 30.04
CA GLY A 103 -11.67 -5.31 29.78
C GLY A 103 -10.16 -5.26 29.97
N ALA A 104 -9.49 -4.25 29.43
CA ALA A 104 -8.06 -4.04 29.59
C ALA A 104 -7.67 -3.75 31.05
N ILE A 105 -8.44 -2.87 31.72
CA ILE A 105 -8.20 -2.50 33.12
C ILE A 105 -8.30 -3.71 34.04
N ILE A 106 -9.38 -4.50 33.97
CA ILE A 106 -9.58 -5.68 34.84
C ILE A 106 -8.60 -6.82 34.53
N SER A 107 -8.06 -6.83 33.31
CA SER A 107 -7.12 -7.86 32.82
C SER A 107 -5.66 -7.47 33.01
N ASP A 108 -5.39 -6.28 33.53
CA ASP A 108 -4.05 -5.69 33.67
C ASP A 108 -3.27 -5.63 32.33
N ILE A 109 -3.99 -5.37 31.23
CA ILE A 109 -3.42 -5.24 29.89
C ILE A 109 -3.12 -3.76 29.63
N PRO A 110 -1.86 -3.37 29.33
CA PRO A 110 -1.54 -2.01 28.96
C PRO A 110 -2.36 -1.54 27.76
N MET A 111 -2.98 -0.38 27.88
CA MET A 111 -3.88 0.15 26.87
C MET A 111 -3.76 1.66 26.72
N VAL A 112 -3.60 2.09 25.47
CA VAL A 112 -3.51 3.49 25.05
C VAL A 112 -4.54 3.75 23.93
N ASP A 113 -5.17 4.91 23.93
CA ASP A 113 -6.09 5.33 22.87
C ASP A 113 -5.82 6.77 22.38
N GLN A 114 -6.63 7.25 21.43
CA GLN A 114 -6.42 8.53 20.73
C GLN A 114 -5.16 8.56 19.86
N ILE A 115 -4.85 7.43 19.23
CA ILE A 115 -3.68 7.26 18.37
C ILE A 115 -4.10 7.20 16.91
N ASP A 116 -3.35 7.85 16.02
CA ASP A 116 -3.47 7.58 14.59
C ASP A 116 -2.87 6.21 14.27
N ILE A 117 -3.71 5.17 14.37
CA ILE A 117 -3.30 3.78 14.16
C ILE A 117 -2.83 3.50 12.72
N GLY A 118 -3.08 4.39 11.76
CA GLY A 118 -2.57 4.28 10.39
C GLY A 118 -1.04 4.32 10.31
N GLN A 119 -0.38 4.78 11.39
CA GLN A 119 1.07 4.83 11.51
C GLN A 119 1.69 3.51 12.01
N ILE A 120 0.86 2.52 12.37
CA ILE A 120 1.29 1.20 12.82
C ILE A 120 0.86 0.17 11.78
N ALA A 121 1.79 -0.68 11.34
CA ALA A 121 1.52 -1.77 10.41
C ALA A 121 1.66 -3.13 11.09
N THR A 122 0.86 -4.12 10.67
CA THR A 122 1.03 -5.50 11.13
C THR A 122 2.45 -5.97 10.82
N GLY A 123 3.15 -6.47 11.84
CA GLY A 123 4.55 -6.87 11.73
C GLY A 123 5.55 -5.88 12.35
N ASP A 124 5.14 -4.63 12.60
CA ASP A 124 5.97 -3.68 13.35
C ASP A 124 6.24 -4.21 14.75
N GLN A 125 7.44 -3.97 15.28
CA GLN A 125 7.74 -4.16 16.70
C GLN A 125 7.31 -2.92 17.46
N VAL A 126 6.40 -3.09 18.41
CA VAL A 126 5.83 -1.99 19.18
C VAL A 126 6.18 -2.17 20.64
N SER A 127 6.71 -1.11 21.24
CA SER A 127 6.91 -1.00 22.69
C SER A 127 6.00 0.09 23.23
N ILE A 128 5.34 -0.19 24.35
CA ILE A 128 4.48 0.75 25.07
C ILE A 128 5.07 0.97 26.44
N GLU A 129 5.19 2.22 26.85
CA GLU A 129 5.55 2.63 28.20
C GLU A 129 4.68 3.81 28.63
N GLY A 130 3.70 3.53 29.49
CA GLY A 130 2.69 4.53 29.86
C GLY A 130 1.87 4.95 28.64
N GLY A 131 1.89 6.23 28.28
CA GLY A 131 1.22 6.78 27.10
C GLY A 131 2.09 6.78 25.84
N MET A 132 3.37 6.42 25.96
CA MET A 132 4.34 6.48 24.87
C MET A 132 4.37 5.15 24.10
N ILE A 133 4.25 5.24 22.78
CA ILE A 133 4.33 4.12 21.85
C ILE A 133 5.57 4.33 20.97
N GLU A 134 6.51 3.39 21.04
CA GLU A 134 7.66 3.33 20.15
C GLU A 134 7.47 2.23 19.11
N ILE A 135 7.61 2.61 17.85
CA ILE A 135 7.46 1.70 16.71
C ILE A 135 8.85 1.48 16.09
N THR A 136 9.21 0.21 15.93
CA THR A 136 10.46 -0.24 15.31
C THR A 136 10.12 -1.23 14.20
N CYS A 137 10.75 -1.13 13.04
CA CYS A 137 10.53 -2.09 11.96
C CYS A 137 11.46 -3.29 12.13
N THR A 138 10.96 -4.50 11.85
CA THR A 138 11.81 -5.70 11.68
C THR A 138 12.23 -5.92 10.22
N ALA A 139 11.57 -5.27 9.26
CA ALA A 139 11.94 -5.31 7.85
C ALA A 139 12.80 -4.09 7.51
N THR A 140 14.09 -4.15 7.83
CA THR A 140 15.05 -3.11 7.44
C THR A 140 15.35 -3.20 5.95
N VAL A 141 14.79 -2.26 5.19
CA VAL A 141 15.54 -1.67 4.09
C VAL A 141 16.57 -0.74 4.75
N VAL A 142 17.84 -1.12 4.74
CA VAL A 142 18.93 -0.28 5.26
C VAL A 142 19.16 0.82 4.23
N GLY A 143 18.96 2.09 4.63
CA GLY A 143 19.17 3.26 3.78
C GLY A 143 17.90 4.01 3.40
N GLU A 144 18.00 4.79 2.33
CA GLU A 144 16.90 5.60 1.81
C GLU A 144 16.06 4.77 0.82
N LEU A 145 14.74 4.75 0.99
CA LEU A 145 13.83 4.12 0.03
C LEU A 145 13.11 5.17 -0.82
N VAL A 146 13.25 5.07 -2.13
CA VAL A 146 12.57 5.96 -3.09
C VAL A 146 11.71 5.15 -4.04
N PHE A 147 10.49 5.62 -4.27
CA PHE A 147 9.62 5.09 -5.32
C PHE A 147 9.77 5.95 -6.56
N LEU A 148 10.04 5.35 -7.72
CA LEU A 148 10.19 6.06 -8.99
C LEU A 148 9.21 5.52 -10.02
N LYS A 149 8.28 6.36 -10.47
CA LYS A 149 7.38 6.06 -11.57
C LYS A 149 7.87 6.65 -12.88
N LEU A 150 7.93 5.84 -13.93
CA LEU A 150 8.03 6.28 -15.32
C LEU A 150 6.63 6.35 -15.95
N GLY A 151 6.16 7.55 -16.27
CA GLY A 151 4.85 7.73 -16.89
C GLY A 151 4.72 6.98 -18.22
N GLY A 152 3.56 6.39 -18.51
CA GLY A 152 3.34 5.67 -19.78
C GLY A 152 3.60 6.54 -21.01
N SER A 153 3.24 7.83 -20.97
CA SER A 153 3.58 8.81 -22.03
C SER A 153 5.07 9.09 -22.21
N VAL A 154 5.88 8.83 -21.18
CA VAL A 154 7.33 9.00 -21.23
C VAL A 154 7.94 7.83 -22.00
N ILE A 155 7.52 6.61 -21.67
CA ILE A 155 8.13 5.37 -22.15
C ILE A 155 7.41 4.71 -23.35
N THR A 156 6.26 5.24 -23.78
CA THR A 156 5.54 4.78 -24.97
C THR A 156 5.07 5.95 -25.84
N ASP A 157 4.87 5.69 -27.14
CA ASP A 157 4.12 6.60 -28.01
C ASP A 157 2.62 6.40 -27.82
N LYS A 158 1.94 7.41 -27.24
CA LYS A 158 0.49 7.37 -26.98
C LYS A 158 -0.38 7.33 -28.24
N ASN A 159 0.17 7.70 -29.40
CA ASN A 159 -0.60 7.77 -30.64
C ASN A 159 -0.53 6.46 -31.44
N ARG A 160 0.28 5.50 -31.01
CA ARG A 160 0.53 4.24 -31.71
C ARG A 160 0.43 3.08 -30.75
N GLU A 161 -0.49 2.17 -31.03
CA GLU A 161 -0.68 0.94 -30.24
C GLU A 161 0.65 0.19 -30.07
N ALA A 162 0.90 -0.28 -28.84
CA ALA A 162 2.03 -1.12 -28.48
C ALA A 162 3.41 -0.62 -28.95
N THR A 163 3.65 0.69 -28.88
CA THR A 163 4.90 1.32 -29.34
C THR A 163 5.72 1.86 -28.17
N ALA A 164 6.75 1.13 -27.78
CA ALA A 164 7.67 1.55 -26.72
C ALA A 164 8.73 2.55 -27.24
N ARG A 165 9.19 3.44 -26.36
CA ARG A 165 10.33 4.35 -26.56
C ARG A 165 11.55 3.75 -25.90
N GLU A 166 12.12 2.73 -26.52
CA GLU A 166 13.22 1.94 -25.94
C GLU A 166 14.46 2.78 -25.63
N ASP A 167 14.74 3.81 -26.41
CA ASP A 167 15.79 4.80 -26.19
C ASP A 167 15.59 5.55 -24.86
N VAL A 168 14.36 5.97 -24.57
CA VAL A 168 14.01 6.65 -23.32
C VAL A 168 14.10 5.68 -22.13
N ILE A 169 13.60 4.45 -22.29
CA ILE A 169 13.67 3.42 -21.25
C ILE A 169 15.14 3.10 -20.93
N ARG A 170 15.98 2.92 -21.96
CA ARG A 170 17.41 2.65 -21.81
C ARG A 170 18.14 3.79 -21.09
N ARG A 171 17.89 5.03 -21.50
CA ARG A 171 18.45 6.21 -20.84
C ARG A 171 18.06 6.27 -19.36
N ALA A 172 16.79 6.00 -19.04
CA ALA A 172 16.32 5.94 -17.65
C ALA A 172 17.05 4.83 -16.85
N GLY A 173 17.24 3.64 -17.43
CA GLY A 173 18.01 2.55 -16.82
C GLY A 173 19.45 2.97 -16.51
N GLN A 174 20.11 3.69 -17.42
CA GLN A 174 21.46 4.21 -17.22
C GLN A 174 21.54 5.30 -16.13
N GLU A 175 20.54 6.17 -16.04
CA GLU A 175 20.43 7.17 -14.98
C GLU A 175 20.23 6.50 -13.61
N ILE A 176 19.35 5.51 -13.52
CA ILE A 176 19.11 4.72 -12.31
C ILE A 176 20.38 3.98 -11.88
N SER A 177 21.06 3.30 -12.82
CA SER A 177 22.31 2.58 -12.57
C SER A 177 23.40 3.51 -12.03
N ARG A 178 23.52 4.72 -12.57
CA ARG A 178 24.46 5.74 -12.06
C ARG A 178 24.08 6.23 -10.67
N ALA A 179 22.79 6.45 -10.39
CA ALA A 179 22.32 6.88 -9.08
C ALA A 179 22.62 5.84 -7.99
N LEU A 180 22.31 4.56 -8.24
CA LEU A 180 22.60 3.46 -7.31
C LEU A 180 24.10 3.28 -7.05
N LYS A 181 24.94 3.48 -8.07
CA LYS A 181 26.41 3.47 -7.90
C LYS A 181 26.92 4.65 -7.07
N ALA A 182 26.30 5.82 -7.21
CA ALA A 182 26.67 7.02 -6.47
C ALA A 182 26.14 7.01 -5.03
N GLN A 183 25.04 6.30 -4.76
CA GLN A 183 24.39 6.21 -3.45
C GLN A 183 24.11 4.74 -3.10
N PRO A 184 25.08 4.02 -2.49
CA PRO A 184 24.93 2.60 -2.18
C PRO A 184 23.80 2.27 -1.19
N GLU A 185 23.37 3.24 -0.39
CA GLU A 185 22.24 3.10 0.55
C GLU A 185 20.88 3.40 -0.10
N LEU A 186 20.85 3.78 -1.38
CA LEU A 186 19.61 4.04 -2.10
C LEU A 186 18.95 2.72 -2.49
N ASN A 187 17.71 2.55 -2.06
CA ASN A 187 16.83 1.45 -2.41
C ASN A 187 15.69 1.99 -3.27
N LEU A 188 15.26 1.20 -4.26
CA LEU A 188 14.26 1.64 -5.24
C LEU A 188 13.12 0.65 -5.35
N VAL A 189 11.89 1.18 -5.41
CA VAL A 189 10.76 0.52 -6.06
C VAL A 189 10.48 1.29 -7.34
N LEU A 190 10.47 0.57 -8.46
CA LEU A 190 10.20 1.14 -9.77
C LEU A 190 8.75 0.85 -10.16
N GLY A 191 8.18 1.78 -10.92
CA GLY A 191 6.83 1.66 -11.44
C GLY A 191 6.74 2.22 -12.85
N HIS A 192 5.87 1.69 -13.70
CA HIS A 192 5.54 2.36 -14.96
C HIS A 192 4.07 2.23 -15.37
N GLY A 193 3.57 3.20 -16.13
CA GLY A 193 2.22 3.09 -16.72
C GLY A 193 2.15 2.02 -17.81
N SER A 194 0.97 1.46 -18.08
CA SER A 194 0.75 0.51 -19.19
C SER A 194 0.88 1.15 -20.58
N GLY A 195 0.81 2.49 -20.66
CA GLY A 195 1.06 3.25 -21.86
C GLY A 195 0.16 2.83 -23.04
N SER A 196 0.69 2.94 -24.26
CA SER A 196 -0.06 2.53 -25.46
C SER A 196 -0.23 1.02 -25.63
N PHE A 197 0.27 0.21 -24.69
CA PHE A 197 0.02 -1.23 -24.69
C PHE A 197 -1.31 -1.53 -23.99
N GLY A 198 -1.49 -1.02 -22.77
CA GLY A 198 -2.71 -1.26 -22.00
C GLY A 198 -3.90 -0.45 -22.50
N HIS A 199 -3.74 0.86 -22.72
CA HIS A 199 -4.87 1.75 -22.99
C HIS A 199 -5.65 1.36 -24.26
N PHE A 200 -4.97 1.14 -25.39
CA PHE A 200 -5.64 0.78 -26.65
C PHE A 200 -6.48 -0.49 -26.54
N VAL A 201 -5.97 -1.51 -25.83
CA VAL A 201 -6.69 -2.77 -25.65
C VAL A 201 -7.84 -2.58 -24.68
N ALA A 202 -7.62 -1.92 -23.54
CA ALA A 202 -8.67 -1.66 -22.56
C ALA A 202 -9.83 -0.86 -23.15
N ASP A 203 -9.53 0.17 -23.95
CA ASP A 203 -10.54 1.04 -24.57
C ASP A 203 -11.30 0.31 -25.69
N ARG A 204 -10.66 -0.60 -26.43
CA ARG A 204 -11.32 -1.48 -27.43
C ARG A 204 -12.43 -2.33 -26.80
N TYR A 205 -12.24 -2.76 -25.55
CA TYR A 205 -13.16 -3.62 -24.82
C TYR A 205 -14.01 -2.88 -23.78
N GLY A 206 -13.92 -1.55 -23.70
CA GLY A 206 -14.73 -0.74 -22.77
C GLY A 206 -14.44 -1.00 -21.28
N LEU A 207 -13.25 -1.49 -20.91
CA LEU A 207 -12.99 -1.99 -19.54
C LEU A 207 -13.04 -0.91 -18.46
N ARG A 208 -12.96 0.38 -18.82
CA ARG A 208 -13.12 1.48 -17.85
C ARG A 208 -14.52 1.55 -17.26
N GLU A 209 -15.51 0.95 -17.94
CA GLU A 209 -16.90 0.88 -17.51
C GLU A 209 -17.19 -0.39 -16.69
N GLY A 210 -16.17 -1.23 -16.44
CA GLY A 210 -16.32 -2.52 -15.79
C GLY A 210 -16.79 -3.63 -16.74
N ILE A 211 -17.20 -4.75 -16.16
CA ILE A 211 -17.80 -5.88 -16.87
C ILE A 211 -19.30 -5.61 -17.02
N GLN A 212 -19.76 -5.51 -18.27
CA GLN A 212 -21.16 -5.24 -18.56
C GLN A 212 -22.02 -6.51 -18.48
N GLU A 213 -23.28 -6.35 -18.08
CA GLU A 213 -24.26 -7.44 -18.11
C GLU A 213 -24.73 -7.75 -19.53
N GLY A 214 -25.03 -9.02 -19.81
CA GLY A 214 -25.54 -9.44 -21.11
C GLY A 214 -24.45 -9.90 -22.09
N PRO A 215 -24.73 -9.87 -23.42
CA PRO A 215 -23.87 -10.50 -24.42
C PRO A 215 -22.43 -9.97 -24.49
N GLN A 216 -22.18 -8.76 -24.01
CA GLN A 216 -20.85 -8.12 -24.02
C GLN A 216 -19.93 -8.61 -22.90
N SER A 217 -20.46 -9.33 -21.89
CA SER A 217 -19.68 -9.79 -20.73
C SER A 217 -18.50 -10.68 -21.14
N GLU A 218 -18.71 -11.59 -22.08
CA GLU A 218 -17.66 -12.49 -22.58
C GLU A 218 -16.53 -11.71 -23.27
N ASP A 219 -16.88 -10.70 -24.06
CA ASP A 219 -15.91 -9.81 -24.72
C ASP A 219 -15.15 -8.97 -23.69
N ASN A 220 -15.81 -8.46 -22.63
CA ASN A 220 -15.11 -7.73 -21.58
C ASN A 220 -14.12 -8.63 -20.83
N TRP A 221 -14.49 -9.88 -20.51
CA TRP A 221 -13.57 -10.82 -19.84
C TRP A 221 -12.38 -11.20 -20.72
N ARG A 222 -12.62 -11.36 -22.03
CA ARG A 222 -11.54 -11.51 -23.00
C ARG A 222 -10.65 -10.26 -23.02
N GLY A 223 -11.27 -9.08 -23.04
CA GLY A 223 -10.57 -7.80 -22.97
C GLY A 223 -9.71 -7.64 -21.73
N TYR A 224 -10.19 -8.09 -20.56
CA TYR A 224 -9.44 -8.12 -19.32
C TYR A 224 -8.13 -8.92 -19.49
N ALA A 225 -8.24 -10.15 -20.00
CA ALA A 225 -7.07 -11.00 -20.22
C ALA A 225 -6.11 -10.42 -21.27
N GLU A 226 -6.62 -9.89 -22.38
CA GLU A 226 -5.80 -9.28 -23.43
C GLU A 226 -5.11 -8.00 -22.97
N THR A 227 -5.77 -7.18 -22.15
CA THR A 227 -5.22 -5.96 -21.55
C THR A 227 -4.11 -6.29 -20.56
N ALA A 228 -4.33 -7.27 -19.67
CA ALA A 228 -3.30 -7.76 -18.75
C ALA A 228 -2.05 -8.23 -19.52
N ALA A 229 -2.26 -9.03 -20.56
CA ALA A 229 -1.17 -9.52 -21.40
C ALA A 229 -0.44 -8.37 -22.13
N ALA A 230 -1.16 -7.32 -22.56
CA ALA A 230 -0.56 -6.15 -23.19
C ALA A 230 0.30 -5.34 -22.23
N ALA A 231 -0.21 -5.04 -21.04
CA ALA A 231 0.57 -4.35 -20.00
C ALA A 231 1.82 -5.16 -19.61
N ALA A 232 1.68 -6.49 -19.44
CA ALA A 232 2.79 -7.38 -19.15
C ALA A 232 3.85 -7.42 -20.26
N ARG A 233 3.47 -7.29 -21.55
CA ARG A 233 4.42 -7.18 -22.67
C ARG A 233 5.30 -5.94 -22.55
N LEU A 234 4.72 -4.78 -22.23
CA LEU A 234 5.51 -3.56 -21.98
C LEU A 234 6.44 -3.76 -20.78
N ASN A 235 5.93 -4.33 -19.68
CA ASN A 235 6.74 -4.57 -18.49
C ASN A 235 7.92 -5.53 -18.77
N ARG A 236 7.72 -6.55 -19.62
CA ARG A 236 8.81 -7.42 -20.07
C ARG A 236 9.89 -6.63 -20.82
N LEU A 237 9.51 -5.77 -21.77
CA LEU A 237 10.46 -4.92 -22.50
C LEU A 237 11.26 -4.01 -21.55
N VAL A 238 10.58 -3.34 -20.61
CA VAL A 238 11.22 -2.49 -19.60
C VAL A 238 12.19 -3.30 -18.75
N THR A 239 11.77 -4.48 -18.29
CA THR A 239 12.58 -5.39 -17.47
C THR A 239 13.85 -5.82 -18.20
N ASP A 240 13.73 -6.26 -19.46
CA ASP A 240 14.86 -6.76 -20.24
C ASP A 240 15.89 -5.63 -20.50
N ILE A 241 15.42 -4.42 -20.77
CA ILE A 241 16.29 -3.23 -20.93
C ILE A 241 16.99 -2.92 -19.61
N PHE A 242 16.28 -2.89 -18.48
CA PHE A 242 16.89 -2.59 -17.17
C PHE A 242 17.89 -3.66 -16.72
N LEU A 243 17.59 -4.94 -16.93
CA LEU A 243 18.54 -6.04 -16.68
C LEU A 243 19.81 -5.88 -17.52
N ALA A 244 19.68 -5.46 -18.79
CA ALA A 244 20.83 -5.19 -19.66
C ALA A 244 21.70 -4.02 -19.17
N GLU A 245 21.13 -3.05 -18.43
CA GLU A 245 21.86 -1.97 -17.76
C GLU A 245 22.38 -2.35 -16.35
N GLY A 246 22.26 -3.62 -15.98
CA GLY A 246 22.78 -4.20 -14.73
C GLY A 246 21.91 -3.97 -13.50
N LEU A 247 20.63 -3.64 -13.67
CA LEU A 247 19.69 -3.43 -12.56
C LEU A 247 19.05 -4.76 -12.16
N PRO A 248 19.08 -5.19 -10.87
CA PRO A 248 18.52 -6.47 -10.42
C PRO A 248 16.99 -6.39 -10.27
N ILE A 249 16.27 -6.32 -11.39
CA ILE A 249 14.81 -6.15 -11.41
C ILE A 249 14.07 -7.42 -10.99
N LEU A 250 13.09 -7.28 -10.10
CA LEU A 250 12.06 -8.29 -9.82
C LEU A 250 10.69 -7.78 -10.30
N ILE A 251 10.05 -8.50 -11.21
CA ILE A 251 8.69 -8.18 -11.67
C ILE A 251 7.68 -8.58 -10.60
N LEU A 252 6.79 -7.64 -10.24
CA LEU A 252 5.62 -7.88 -9.40
C LEU A 252 4.35 -7.54 -10.19
N GLN A 253 3.69 -8.55 -10.76
CA GLN A 253 2.47 -8.39 -11.54
C GLN A 253 1.27 -8.04 -10.63
N PRO A 254 0.67 -6.85 -10.78
CA PRO A 254 -0.43 -6.45 -9.90
C PRO A 254 -1.69 -7.30 -10.07
N SER A 255 -2.06 -7.68 -11.30
CA SER A 255 -3.27 -8.47 -11.56
C SER A 255 -3.26 -9.86 -10.91
N ALA A 256 -2.11 -10.31 -10.39
CA ALA A 256 -1.98 -11.59 -9.70
C ALA A 256 -2.52 -11.56 -8.26
N SER A 257 -2.69 -10.38 -7.65
CA SER A 257 -3.13 -10.26 -6.24
C SER A 257 -3.98 -9.03 -5.93
N ALA A 258 -4.07 -8.06 -6.84
CA ALA A 258 -4.84 -6.85 -6.61
C ALA A 258 -6.34 -7.14 -6.61
N LEU A 259 -7.01 -6.66 -5.56
CA LEU A 259 -8.46 -6.67 -5.40
C LEU A 259 -8.95 -5.25 -5.20
N CYS A 260 -9.97 -4.89 -5.97
CA CYS A 260 -10.56 -3.56 -5.98
C CYS A 260 -12.03 -3.58 -5.59
N ARG A 261 -12.55 -2.42 -5.22
CA ARG A 261 -13.96 -2.19 -5.02
C ARG A 261 -14.33 -0.83 -5.56
N SER A 262 -15.21 -0.80 -6.57
CA SER A 262 -15.61 0.46 -7.23
C SER A 262 -14.41 1.28 -7.74
N GLY A 263 -13.43 0.59 -8.32
CA GLY A 263 -12.23 1.21 -8.90
C GLY A 263 -11.11 1.54 -7.91
N GLU A 264 -11.37 1.40 -6.61
CA GLU A 264 -10.38 1.65 -5.56
C GLU A 264 -9.64 0.38 -5.18
N LEU A 265 -8.31 0.45 -5.10
CA LEU A 265 -7.47 -0.68 -4.69
C LEU A 265 -7.61 -0.93 -3.18
N ILE A 266 -8.24 -2.06 -2.83
CA ILE A 266 -8.50 -2.46 -1.44
C ILE A 266 -7.32 -3.23 -0.87
N SER A 267 -6.79 -4.20 -1.62
CA SER A 267 -5.67 -5.03 -1.18
C SER A 267 -4.82 -5.50 -2.36
N MET A 268 -3.54 -5.74 -2.07
CA MET A 268 -2.62 -6.47 -2.95
C MET A 268 -1.55 -7.14 -2.10
N GLU A 269 -0.88 -8.15 -2.64
CA GLU A 269 0.25 -8.75 -1.95
C GLU A 269 1.51 -7.89 -2.05
N THR A 270 1.95 -7.40 -0.89
CA THR A 270 3.08 -6.47 -0.79
C THR A 270 4.34 -7.12 -0.21
N ARG A 271 4.20 -8.31 0.39
CA ARG A 271 5.31 -9.02 1.03
C ARG A 271 6.46 -9.31 0.05
N PRO A 272 6.20 -9.72 -1.22
CA PRO A 272 7.29 -9.92 -2.17
C PRO A 272 8.13 -8.66 -2.43
N ALA A 273 7.53 -7.48 -2.40
CA ALA A 273 8.28 -6.22 -2.54
C ALA A 273 9.21 -5.97 -1.36
N ALA A 274 8.74 -6.21 -0.13
CA ALA A 274 9.57 -6.09 1.07
C ALA A 274 10.73 -7.09 1.07
N GLU A 275 10.47 -8.34 0.67
CA GLU A 275 11.48 -9.40 0.57
C GLU A 275 12.51 -9.11 -0.52
N ALA A 276 12.08 -8.56 -1.66
CA ALA A 276 12.99 -8.16 -2.71
C ALA A 276 13.96 -7.08 -2.23
N LEU A 277 13.46 -6.07 -1.51
CA LEU A 277 14.29 -5.00 -0.97
C LEU A 277 15.28 -5.52 0.10
N SER A 278 14.90 -6.48 0.95
CA SER A 278 15.83 -7.08 1.93
C SER A 278 16.98 -7.86 1.27
N HIS A 279 16.82 -8.24 0.00
CA HIS A 279 17.80 -8.93 -0.83
C HIS A 279 18.49 -8.04 -1.87
N ASN A 280 18.36 -6.72 -1.77
CA ASN A 280 18.91 -5.72 -2.71
C ASN A 280 18.43 -5.92 -4.17
N LEU A 281 17.25 -6.50 -4.35
CA LEU A 281 16.54 -6.51 -5.62
C LEU A 281 15.71 -5.23 -5.76
N ILE A 282 15.36 -4.88 -6.99
CA ILE A 282 14.53 -3.71 -7.31
C ILE A 282 13.14 -4.19 -7.74
N PRO A 283 12.11 -4.07 -6.89
CA PRO A 283 10.74 -4.36 -7.28
C PRO A 283 10.29 -3.46 -8.42
N LEU A 284 9.69 -4.05 -9.46
CA LEU A 284 9.09 -3.36 -10.60
C LEU A 284 7.61 -3.73 -10.70
N VAL A 285 6.76 -2.72 -10.55
CA VAL A 285 5.30 -2.80 -10.75
C VAL A 285 4.88 -1.98 -11.97
N TYR A 286 3.64 -2.16 -12.44
CA TYR A 286 3.15 -1.43 -13.58
C TYR A 286 1.63 -1.21 -13.51
N GLY A 287 1.09 -0.27 -14.30
CA GLY A 287 -0.37 -0.16 -14.44
C GLY A 287 -0.95 -1.41 -15.07
N ASP A 288 -1.99 -1.99 -14.49
CA ASP A 288 -2.51 -3.31 -14.87
C ASP A 288 -4.03 -3.39 -14.64
N VAL A 289 -4.66 -4.48 -15.04
CA VAL A 289 -6.05 -4.78 -14.67
C VAL A 289 -6.12 -5.43 -13.28
N ALA A 290 -7.28 -5.34 -12.64
CA ALA A 290 -7.56 -6.01 -11.37
C ALA A 290 -9.02 -6.46 -11.31
N PHE A 291 -9.29 -7.49 -10.50
CA PHE A 291 -10.67 -7.86 -10.16
C PHE A 291 -11.30 -6.77 -9.28
N ASP A 292 -12.58 -6.49 -9.53
CA ASP A 292 -13.36 -5.52 -8.77
C ASP A 292 -14.63 -6.17 -8.23
N GLU A 293 -14.92 -5.99 -6.94
CA GLU A 293 -16.09 -6.59 -6.29
C GLU A 293 -17.44 -6.07 -6.82
N ILE A 294 -17.48 -4.84 -7.34
CA ILE A 294 -18.72 -4.17 -7.78
C ILE A 294 -18.78 -4.12 -9.31
N TRP A 295 -17.66 -3.83 -9.96
CA TRP A 295 -17.59 -3.68 -11.42
C TRP A 295 -17.12 -4.94 -12.13
N GLY A 296 -16.77 -6.00 -11.41
CA GLY A 296 -16.16 -7.22 -11.93
C GLY A 296 -14.67 -7.04 -12.27
N CYS A 297 -14.33 -5.96 -12.98
CA CYS A 297 -12.94 -5.59 -13.24
C CYS A 297 -12.73 -4.08 -13.23
N THR A 298 -11.48 -3.67 -13.06
CA THR A 298 -11.04 -2.29 -13.21
C THR A 298 -9.59 -2.22 -13.69
N ILE A 299 -9.13 -1.01 -14.00
CA ILE A 299 -7.72 -0.72 -14.31
C ILE A 299 -7.11 -0.01 -13.11
N ILE A 300 -6.04 -0.59 -12.56
CA ILE A 300 -5.27 0.01 -11.49
C ILE A 300 -4.05 0.74 -12.03
N SER A 301 -3.94 2.01 -11.63
CA SER A 301 -2.79 2.84 -11.95
C SER A 301 -1.58 2.49 -11.09
N THR A 302 -0.38 2.78 -11.58
CA THR A 302 0.85 2.66 -10.79
C THR A 302 0.82 3.53 -9.52
N GLU A 303 0.14 4.68 -9.56
CA GLU A 303 -0.04 5.55 -8.40
C GLU A 303 -0.87 4.88 -7.31
N GLN A 304 -1.97 4.21 -7.64
CA GLN A 304 -2.75 3.44 -6.67
C GLN A 304 -1.91 2.32 -6.06
N ILE A 305 -1.11 1.62 -6.89
CA ILE A 305 -0.18 0.58 -6.43
C ILE A 305 0.89 1.17 -5.50
N PHE A 306 1.48 2.31 -5.87
CA PHE A 306 2.47 3.02 -5.04
C PHE A 306 1.86 3.47 -3.73
N ALA A 307 0.63 4.01 -3.72
CA ALA A 307 -0.07 4.37 -2.49
C ALA A 307 -0.29 3.16 -1.58
N CYS A 308 -0.65 2.00 -2.14
CA CYS A 308 -0.78 0.76 -1.38
C CYS A 308 0.56 0.30 -0.78
N LEU A 309 1.62 0.26 -1.59
CA LEU A 309 2.96 -0.13 -1.16
C LEU A 309 3.54 0.85 -0.14
N ALA A 310 3.31 2.15 -0.30
CA ALA A 310 3.88 3.19 0.55
C ALA A 310 3.38 3.10 2.00
N ARG A 311 2.14 2.66 2.23
CA ARG A 311 1.61 2.43 3.59
C ARG A 311 2.44 1.42 4.38
N LYS A 312 3.00 0.41 3.69
CA LYS A 312 3.79 -0.66 4.31
C LYS A 312 5.30 -0.41 4.24
N LEU A 313 5.81 0.04 3.09
CA LEU A 313 7.24 0.20 2.85
C LEU A 313 7.76 1.58 3.29
N ARG A 314 6.88 2.57 3.47
CA ARG A 314 7.19 3.93 3.96
C ARG A 314 8.40 4.58 3.25
N PRO A 315 8.31 4.82 1.93
CA PRO A 315 9.38 5.48 1.20
C PRO A 315 9.63 6.89 1.72
N SER A 316 10.89 7.32 1.68
CA SER A 316 11.27 8.70 2.02
C SER A 316 10.86 9.70 0.94
N ARG A 317 10.79 9.25 -0.32
CA ARG A 317 10.37 10.07 -1.47
C ARG A 317 9.62 9.23 -2.50
N ILE A 318 8.68 9.88 -3.19
CA ILE A 318 8.04 9.34 -4.40
C ILE A 318 8.30 10.33 -5.54
N ILE A 319 8.88 9.84 -6.63
CA ILE A 319 9.24 10.61 -7.81
C ILE A 319 8.36 10.13 -8.97
N LEU A 320 7.63 11.05 -9.60
CA LEU A 320 6.76 10.77 -10.75
C LEU A 320 7.33 11.44 -12.01
N ALA A 321 8.03 10.68 -12.85
CA ALA A 321 8.58 11.20 -14.09
C ALA A 321 7.49 11.31 -15.16
N SER A 322 7.31 12.53 -15.69
CA SER A 322 6.28 12.88 -16.68
C SER A 322 6.90 13.58 -17.90
N ILE A 323 6.06 13.84 -18.91
CA ILE A 323 6.41 14.60 -20.13
C ILE A 323 6.32 16.12 -19.93
N VAL A 324 5.83 16.57 -18.77
CA VAL A 324 5.73 17.97 -18.36
C VAL A 324 6.53 18.18 -17.08
N GLU A 325 6.91 19.44 -16.79
CA GLU A 325 7.79 19.76 -15.65
C GLU A 325 7.14 19.58 -14.28
N GLY A 326 5.80 19.53 -14.20
CA GLY A 326 5.07 19.35 -12.96
C GLY A 326 3.57 19.56 -13.14
N VAL A 327 2.90 20.04 -12.08
CA VAL A 327 1.46 20.31 -12.07
C VAL A 327 1.21 21.76 -12.48
N TYR A 328 0.32 21.97 -13.45
CA TYR A 328 -0.04 23.30 -13.95
C TYR A 328 -1.50 23.64 -13.63
N ASP A 329 -1.81 24.93 -13.61
CA ASP A 329 -3.18 25.45 -13.45
C ASP A 329 -4.10 25.22 -14.67
N SER A 330 -3.51 24.79 -15.79
CA SER A 330 -4.18 24.44 -17.05
C SER A 330 -3.24 23.58 -17.91
N ASP A 331 -3.74 22.93 -18.96
CA ASP A 331 -2.93 22.04 -19.81
C ASP A 331 -1.79 22.81 -20.51
N PRO A 332 -0.52 22.60 -20.13
CA PRO A 332 0.62 23.34 -20.70
C PRO A 332 0.93 22.95 -22.15
N LEU A 333 0.40 21.82 -22.64
CA LEU A 333 0.56 21.41 -24.03
C LEU A 333 -0.42 22.13 -24.97
N ARG A 334 -1.49 22.70 -24.42
CA ARG A 334 -2.51 23.47 -25.17
C ARG A 334 -2.48 24.95 -24.85
N ASN A 335 -2.11 25.32 -23.63
CA ASN A 335 -2.06 26.69 -23.15
C ASN A 335 -0.61 27.09 -22.82
N PRO A 336 0.07 27.86 -23.69
CA PRO A 336 1.42 28.37 -23.41
C PRO A 336 1.50 29.31 -22.20
N GLN A 337 0.37 29.84 -21.72
CA GLN A 337 0.29 30.71 -20.53
C GLN A 337 0.06 29.91 -19.24
N ALA A 338 -0.01 28.58 -19.31
CA ALA A 338 -0.20 27.72 -18.14
C ALA A 338 0.90 27.95 -17.10
N ARG A 339 0.52 28.08 -15.84
CA ARG A 339 1.45 28.37 -14.74
C ARG A 339 1.74 27.11 -13.95
N LEU A 340 3.03 26.83 -13.78
CA LEU A 340 3.53 25.72 -12.97
C LEU A 340 3.33 26.03 -11.48
N PHE A 341 2.67 25.12 -10.77
CA PHE A 341 2.74 25.08 -9.31
C PHE A 341 4.09 24.50 -8.90
N ARG A 342 4.95 25.34 -8.32
CA ARG A 342 6.28 24.91 -7.85
C ARG A 342 6.17 24.02 -6.61
N GLU A 343 5.24 24.34 -5.72
CA GLU A 343 5.01 23.65 -4.45
C GLU A 343 3.51 23.54 -4.20
N ILE A 344 3.08 22.35 -3.76
CA ILE A 344 1.69 22.05 -3.40
C ILE A 344 1.71 21.57 -1.95
N GLU A 345 0.95 22.27 -1.11
CA GLU A 345 0.89 22.09 0.34
C GLU A 345 -0.57 22.04 0.79
N PRO A 346 -0.87 21.58 2.03
CA PRO A 346 -2.24 21.59 2.54
C PRO A 346 -2.94 22.96 2.45
N GLY A 347 -2.17 24.07 2.50
CA GLY A 347 -2.71 25.43 2.39
C GLY A 347 -3.20 25.83 0.99
N ASN A 348 -2.70 25.19 -0.08
CA ASN A 348 -3.08 25.53 -1.47
C ASN A 348 -3.74 24.38 -2.24
N ILE A 349 -3.86 23.18 -1.65
CA ILE A 349 -4.42 22.00 -2.31
C ILE A 349 -5.82 22.24 -2.88
N ALA A 350 -6.70 22.92 -2.13
CA ALA A 350 -8.06 23.23 -2.56
C ALA A 350 -8.13 24.20 -3.76
N GLN A 351 -7.06 24.96 -4.02
CA GLN A 351 -6.93 25.76 -5.24
C GLN A 351 -6.50 24.87 -6.41
N VAL A 352 -5.51 24.00 -6.19
CA VAL A 352 -5.00 23.08 -7.20
C VAL A 352 -6.11 22.13 -7.66
N GLU A 353 -6.87 21.54 -6.75
CA GLU A 353 -7.98 20.60 -7.04
C GLU A 353 -9.02 21.19 -7.99
N ARG A 354 -9.31 22.49 -7.89
CA ARG A 354 -10.24 23.18 -8.78
C ARG A 354 -9.76 23.28 -10.24
N THR A 355 -8.46 23.12 -10.45
CA THR A 355 -7.80 23.19 -11.77
C THR A 355 -7.46 21.82 -12.34
N LEU A 356 -7.55 20.75 -11.54
CA LEU A 356 -7.20 19.42 -11.99
C LEU A 356 -8.19 18.91 -13.03
N SER A 357 -7.65 18.36 -14.11
CA SER A 357 -8.39 17.62 -15.13
C SER A 357 -7.77 16.24 -15.33
N GLY A 358 -8.54 15.28 -15.84
CA GLY A 358 -8.04 13.94 -16.15
C GLY A 358 -6.87 13.94 -17.15
N SER A 359 -6.04 12.90 -17.10
CA SER A 359 -4.90 12.77 -18.02
C SER A 359 -5.39 12.58 -19.46
N HIS A 360 -4.86 13.39 -20.38
CA HIS A 360 -5.20 13.29 -21.80
C HIS A 360 -4.40 12.16 -22.51
N GLY A 361 -5.08 11.40 -23.38
CA GLY A 361 -4.46 10.44 -24.30
C GLY A 361 -5.05 9.02 -24.18
N VAL A 362 -5.72 8.64 -25.28
CA VAL A 362 -6.68 7.53 -25.51
C VAL A 362 -7.89 7.58 -24.57
#